data_AF-A0A098ECK5-F1
#
_entry.id   AF-A0A098ECK5-F1
#
_cell.length_a   1.000
_cell.length_b   1.000
_cell.length_c   1.000
_cell.angle_alpha   90.00
_cell.angle_beta   90.00
_cell.angle_gamma   90.00
#
_symmetry.space_group_name_H-M   'P 1'
#
loop_
_entity.id
_entity.type
_entity.pdbx_description
1 polymer ?
#
loop_
_entity_poly.entity_id
_entity_poly.type
_entity_poly.pdbx_seq_one_letter_code
_entity_poly.pdbx_strand_id
1 'polypeptide(L)'
;MKDDTKTVSLDLKTMKFKEFNITAVSRHKPKKDILYKIKTKSGKNVRVTDFHSIYTVKGGIIKKVKASELKEGDFVITPKGFDLKEEISDIDLIKELKKNAPEEILKNIYVKDNDLKIPFTEFSGRSNGKYIGFGNPKSATRSLEMPAIIRLDDDILTLLGLFIGDGSFKDFSSKNVYIFLSIPESEGLDSFISKSVNKLGYNNLKRIDTVDLSFGSMILKVVFQYVLNTGRTSEDRSVPPIIFSLSKKQIMAFLKGLYSSDGWASKSNENTVRIGYNTINEKLAHDLSFLLSEIGIIPDVHLKDRTNKNIIIKGIFVRKVQKIYDLQINSYEQKEFLPKVSDFYKKKNKIL
;
A
#
# COMPACT_ATOMS: atom_id res chain seq x y z
N MET A 1 -18.56 14.01 -13.53
CA MET A 1 -17.80 12.76 -13.33
C MET A 1 -17.00 12.53 -14.61
N LYS A 2 -15.77 12.01 -14.58
CA LYS A 2 -15.08 11.73 -15.85
C LYS A 2 -15.84 10.59 -16.55
N ASP A 3 -16.06 10.71 -17.86
CA ASP A 3 -16.88 9.78 -18.66
C ASP A 3 -16.40 8.30 -18.59
N ASP A 4 -15.16 8.06 -18.14
CA ASP A 4 -14.56 6.73 -18.01
C ASP A 4 -14.49 6.19 -16.57
N THR A 5 -15.36 6.64 -15.65
CA THR A 5 -15.28 6.19 -14.26
C THR A 5 -15.88 4.78 -14.12
N LYS A 6 -15.08 3.82 -13.67
CA LYS A 6 -15.44 2.40 -13.57
C LYS A 6 -15.44 1.88 -12.13
N THR A 7 -16.11 0.75 -11.91
CA THR A 7 -16.05 -0.03 -10.67
C THR A 7 -16.01 -1.53 -10.95
N VAL A 8 -15.46 -2.31 -10.03
CA VAL A 8 -15.48 -3.78 -10.11
C VAL A 8 -16.74 -4.28 -9.39
N SER A 9 -17.53 -5.11 -10.06
CA SER A 9 -18.72 -5.73 -9.49
C SER A 9 -18.85 -7.19 -9.89
N LEU A 10 -19.63 -7.95 -9.11
CA LEU A 10 -19.95 -9.35 -9.39
C LEU A 10 -21.09 -9.40 -10.43
N ASP A 11 -20.82 -10.00 -11.58
CA ASP A 11 -21.86 -10.39 -12.54
C ASP A 11 -22.62 -11.60 -11.98
N LEU A 12 -23.86 -11.39 -11.52
CA LEU A 12 -24.68 -12.45 -10.91
C LEU A 12 -25.08 -13.57 -11.87
N LYS A 13 -24.99 -13.36 -13.19
CA LYS A 13 -25.29 -14.42 -14.17
C LYS A 13 -24.09 -15.36 -14.32
N THR A 14 -22.89 -14.80 -14.41
CA THR A 14 -21.66 -15.58 -14.63
C THR A 14 -20.93 -15.91 -13.34
N MET A 15 -21.29 -15.29 -12.22
CA MET A 15 -20.59 -15.37 -10.94
C MET A 15 -19.11 -14.98 -11.03
N LYS A 16 -18.79 -14.05 -11.94
CA LYS A 16 -17.43 -13.54 -12.17
C LYS A 16 -17.39 -12.04 -11.95
N PHE A 17 -16.28 -11.54 -11.43
CA PHE A 17 -16.04 -10.10 -11.36
C PHE A 17 -15.76 -9.54 -12.74
N LYS A 18 -16.24 -8.33 -13.01
CA LYS A 18 -15.96 -7.55 -14.23
C LYS A 18 -15.96 -6.06 -13.89
N GLU A 19 -15.37 -5.25 -14.76
CA GLU A 19 -15.51 -3.80 -14.69
C GLU A 19 -16.87 -3.36 -15.25
N PHE A 20 -17.49 -2.38 -14.59
CA PHE A 20 -18.72 -1.73 -15.01
C PHE A 20 -18.53 -0.22 -14.98
N ASN A 21 -19.10 0.47 -15.97
CA ASN A 21 -19.14 1.93 -15.99
C ASN A 21 -20.09 2.43 -14.90
N ILE A 22 -19.64 3.41 -14.13
CA ILE A 22 -20.51 4.15 -13.22
C ILE A 22 -21.33 5.13 -14.07
N THR A 23 -22.65 5.00 -14.04
CA THR A 23 -23.55 5.82 -14.86
C THR A 23 -23.96 7.12 -14.18
N ALA A 24 -24.01 7.12 -12.84
CA ALA A 24 -24.37 8.29 -12.04
C ALA A 24 -23.83 8.15 -10.60
N VAL A 25 -23.64 9.28 -9.94
CA VAL A 25 -23.40 9.35 -8.49
C VAL A 25 -24.59 10.06 -7.86
N SER A 26 -25.23 9.41 -6.89
CA SER A 26 -26.39 9.96 -6.19
C SER A 26 -26.03 10.28 -4.73
N ARG A 27 -26.50 11.44 -4.27
CA ARG A 27 -26.44 11.85 -2.87
C ARG A 27 -27.86 12.21 -2.44
N HIS A 28 -28.35 11.56 -1.40
CA HIS A 28 -29.67 11.82 -0.85
C HIS A 28 -29.58 11.92 0.67
N LYS A 29 -30.44 12.73 1.28
CA LYS A 29 -30.62 12.71 2.73
C LYS A 29 -31.36 11.41 3.09
N PRO A 30 -30.88 10.62 4.06
CA PRO A 30 -31.56 9.41 4.44
C PRO A 30 -32.93 9.75 5.04
N LYS A 31 -33.95 8.93 4.72
CA LYS A 31 -35.33 9.15 5.22
C LYS A 31 -35.47 8.93 6.72
N LYS A 32 -34.55 8.14 7.30
CA LYS A 32 -34.42 7.88 8.73
C LYS A 32 -32.97 8.17 9.12
N ASP A 33 -32.75 8.73 10.29
CA ASP A 33 -31.41 8.92 10.85
C ASP A 33 -30.83 7.62 11.46
N ILE A 34 -31.21 6.46 10.92
CA ILE A 34 -30.78 5.13 11.37
C ILE A 34 -29.93 4.49 10.29
N LEU A 35 -28.72 4.08 10.65
CA LEU A 35 -27.82 3.27 9.83
C LEU A 35 -27.58 1.91 10.48
N TYR A 36 -27.57 0.86 9.67
CA TYR A 36 -27.25 -0.50 10.08
C TYR A 36 -25.76 -0.74 9.86
N LYS A 37 -25.07 -1.24 10.88
CA LYS A 37 -23.68 -1.70 10.76
C LYS A 37 -23.67 -3.22 10.64
N ILE A 38 -23.36 -3.70 9.45
CA ILE A 38 -23.17 -5.13 9.20
C ILE A 38 -21.71 -5.46 9.50
N LYS A 39 -21.46 -6.47 10.33
CA LYS A 39 -20.12 -6.95 10.66
C LYS A 39 -20.06 -8.46 10.43
N THR A 40 -19.12 -8.90 9.59
CA THR A 40 -18.86 -10.31 9.32
C THR A 40 -17.99 -10.93 10.41
N LYS A 41 -17.98 -12.26 10.50
CA LYS A 41 -17.06 -13.00 11.40
C LYS A 41 -15.59 -12.69 11.10
N SER A 42 -15.24 -12.51 9.82
CA SER A 42 -13.92 -12.08 9.36
C SER A 42 -13.62 -10.59 9.61
N GLY A 43 -14.48 -9.87 10.34
CA GLY A 43 -14.23 -8.48 10.73
C GLY A 43 -14.50 -7.41 9.67
N LYS A 44 -14.71 -7.79 8.39
CA LYS A 44 -15.23 -6.87 7.36
C LYS A 44 -16.54 -6.25 7.86
N ASN A 45 -16.69 -4.94 7.69
CA ASN A 45 -17.87 -4.23 8.13
C ASN A 45 -18.26 -3.11 7.17
N VAL A 46 -19.56 -2.81 7.11
CA VAL A 46 -20.11 -1.75 6.27
C VAL A 46 -21.28 -1.08 7.01
N ARG A 47 -21.46 0.23 6.81
CA ARG A 47 -22.62 0.98 7.30
C ARG A 47 -23.53 1.33 6.13
N VAL A 48 -24.81 1.01 6.26
CA VAL A 48 -25.80 1.19 5.19
C VAL A 48 -27.15 1.63 5.75
N THR A 49 -28.02 2.18 4.90
CA THR A 49 -29.42 2.46 5.26
C THR A 49 -30.22 1.17 5.42
N ASP A 50 -31.36 1.24 6.11
CA ASP A 50 -32.24 0.09 6.37
C ASP A 50 -32.69 -0.64 5.09
N PHE A 51 -33.03 0.11 4.05
CA PHE A 51 -33.47 -0.41 2.74
C PHE A 51 -32.32 -0.82 1.81
N HIS A 52 -31.05 -0.58 2.17
CA HIS A 52 -29.94 -0.95 1.30
C HIS A 52 -29.91 -2.46 1.11
N SER A 53 -29.69 -2.89 -0.12
CA SER A 53 -29.79 -4.29 -0.46
C SER A 53 -28.46 -5.02 -0.33
N ILE A 54 -28.47 -6.16 0.34
CA ILE A 54 -27.32 -6.99 0.60
C ILE A 54 -27.54 -8.38 0.00
N TYR A 55 -26.49 -8.95 -0.60
CA TYR A 55 -26.54 -10.31 -1.12
C TYR A 55 -26.15 -11.31 -0.03
N THR A 56 -27.03 -12.28 0.20
CA THR A 56 -26.90 -13.39 1.14
C THR A 56 -27.04 -14.72 0.40
N VAL A 57 -26.75 -15.83 1.07
CA VAL A 57 -26.96 -17.19 0.55
C VAL A 57 -27.98 -17.90 1.42
N LYS A 58 -29.11 -18.33 0.83
CA LYS A 58 -30.16 -19.09 1.52
C LYS A 58 -30.52 -20.33 0.69
N GLY A 59 -30.35 -21.51 1.27
CA GLY A 59 -30.56 -22.79 0.57
C GLY A 59 -29.62 -22.97 -0.64
N GLY A 60 -28.39 -22.47 -0.54
CA GLY A 60 -27.40 -22.54 -1.63
C GLY A 60 -27.60 -21.52 -2.76
N ILE A 61 -28.66 -20.70 -2.71
CA ILE A 61 -28.98 -19.72 -3.75
C ILE A 61 -28.70 -18.31 -3.24
N ILE A 62 -28.12 -17.48 -4.11
CA ILE A 62 -27.88 -16.06 -3.83
C ILE A 62 -29.21 -15.32 -3.83
N LYS A 63 -29.48 -14.62 -2.73
CA LYS A 63 -30.68 -13.78 -2.57
C LYS A 63 -30.30 -12.38 -2.15
N LYS A 64 -31.13 -11.42 -2.56
CA LYS A 64 -31.03 -10.02 -2.17
C LYS A 64 -32.00 -9.77 -1.01
N VAL A 65 -31.51 -9.26 0.10
CA VAL A 65 -32.30 -8.92 1.30
C VAL A 65 -32.03 -7.48 1.71
N LYS A 66 -32.95 -6.85 2.45
CA LYS A 66 -32.67 -5.52 3.01
C LYS A 66 -31.68 -5.63 4.17
N ALA A 67 -30.90 -4.58 4.41
CA ALA A 67 -29.98 -4.53 5.53
C ALA A 67 -30.68 -4.75 6.88
N SER A 68 -31.92 -4.25 7.03
CA SER A 68 -32.74 -4.46 8.22
C SER A 68 -33.27 -5.88 8.41
N GLU A 69 -33.22 -6.72 7.38
CA GLU A 69 -33.72 -8.10 7.40
C GLU A 69 -32.63 -9.13 7.72
N LEU A 70 -31.36 -8.73 7.71
CA LEU A 70 -30.24 -9.57 8.07
C LEU A 70 -30.26 -9.88 9.56
N LYS A 71 -29.94 -11.13 9.90
CA LYS A 71 -29.79 -11.61 11.28
C LYS A 71 -28.38 -12.12 11.52
N GLU A 72 -27.98 -12.16 12.78
CA GLU A 72 -26.73 -12.81 13.16
C GLU A 72 -26.74 -14.28 12.70
N GLY A 73 -25.63 -14.72 12.11
CA GLY A 73 -25.52 -16.04 11.48
C GLY A 73 -25.86 -16.07 9.99
N ASP A 74 -26.53 -15.04 9.44
CA ASP A 74 -26.74 -14.97 7.98
C ASP A 74 -25.39 -14.80 7.25
N PHE A 75 -25.24 -15.52 6.13
CA PHE A 75 -24.10 -15.36 5.24
C PHE A 75 -24.20 -14.05 4.45
N VAL A 76 -23.07 -13.40 4.20
CA VAL A 76 -22.96 -12.24 3.31
C VAL A 76 -21.91 -12.55 2.27
N ILE A 77 -22.18 -12.22 1.02
CA ILE A 77 -21.24 -12.43 -0.08
C ILE A 77 -20.13 -11.39 0.02
N THR A 78 -18.87 -11.85 -0.03
CA THR A 78 -17.69 -10.98 -0.09
C THR A 78 -16.76 -11.44 -1.21
N PRO A 79 -16.00 -10.52 -1.83
CA PRO A 79 -15.09 -10.88 -2.90
C PRO A 79 -13.97 -11.81 -2.41
N LYS A 80 -13.67 -12.83 -3.23
CA LYS A 80 -12.51 -13.71 -3.10
C LYS A 80 -11.85 -13.85 -4.46
N GLY A 81 -10.83 -13.04 -4.71
CA GLY A 81 -10.02 -13.08 -5.92
C GLY A 81 -10.75 -12.50 -7.13
N PHE A 82 -10.09 -11.57 -7.83
CA PHE A 82 -10.53 -11.15 -9.16
C PHE A 82 -9.30 -10.73 -9.95
N ASP A 83 -9.21 -11.19 -11.20
CA ASP A 83 -8.09 -10.89 -12.09
C ASP A 83 -8.62 -10.11 -13.28
N LEU A 84 -8.58 -8.79 -13.17
CA LEU A 84 -9.14 -7.87 -14.15
C LEU A 84 -8.10 -6.91 -14.71
N LYS A 85 -6.86 -7.00 -14.23
CA LYS A 85 -5.82 -6.00 -14.46
C LYS A 85 -4.64 -6.64 -15.18
N GLU A 86 -4.22 -5.99 -16.26
CA GLU A 86 -3.01 -6.36 -16.96
C GLU A 86 -1.77 -5.87 -16.22
N GLU A 87 -0.61 -6.43 -16.58
CA GLU A 87 0.65 -6.02 -16.00
C GLU A 87 1.02 -4.61 -16.48
N ILE A 88 1.20 -3.68 -15.54
CA ILE A 88 1.70 -2.34 -15.85
C ILE A 88 3.22 -2.40 -15.76
N SER A 89 3.90 -2.30 -16.91
CA SER A 89 5.35 -2.47 -16.94
C SER A 89 6.11 -1.34 -16.27
N ASP A 90 5.68 -0.10 -16.47
CA ASP A 90 6.44 1.09 -16.09
C ASP A 90 5.55 2.24 -15.62
N ILE A 91 6.14 3.14 -14.83
CA ILE A 91 5.54 4.42 -14.45
C ILE A 91 6.35 5.58 -15.04
N ASP A 92 5.64 6.51 -15.69
CA ASP A 92 6.22 7.75 -16.22
C ASP A 92 6.19 8.85 -15.17
N LEU A 93 7.35 9.13 -14.58
CA LEU A 93 7.48 10.08 -13.49
C LEU A 93 7.25 11.52 -13.94
N ILE A 94 7.62 11.89 -15.17
CA ILE A 94 7.36 13.24 -15.67
C ILE A 94 5.86 13.47 -15.81
N LYS A 95 5.15 12.48 -16.38
CA LYS A 95 3.68 12.53 -16.50
C LYS A 95 2.99 12.61 -15.15
N GLU A 96 3.36 11.75 -14.20
CA GLU A 96 2.72 11.73 -12.88
C GLU A 96 3.11 12.96 -12.03
N LEU A 97 4.33 13.48 -12.14
CA LEU A 97 4.72 14.73 -11.48
C LEU A 97 3.91 15.91 -12.00
N LYS A 98 3.73 16.06 -13.32
CA LYS A 98 2.89 17.13 -13.91
C LYS A 98 1.45 17.08 -13.40
N LYS A 99 0.95 15.88 -13.11
CA LYS A 99 -0.43 15.64 -12.66
C LYS A 99 -0.62 15.88 -11.17
N ASN A 100 0.36 15.51 -10.35
CA ASN A 100 0.18 15.37 -8.90
C ASN A 100 1.03 16.34 -8.06
N ALA A 101 2.12 16.89 -8.58
CA ALA A 101 3.02 17.76 -7.83
C ALA A 101 2.64 19.25 -7.97
N PRO A 102 2.72 20.06 -6.90
CA PRO A 102 2.48 21.51 -6.96
C PRO A 102 3.49 22.23 -7.86
N GLU A 103 3.08 23.34 -8.49
CA GLU A 103 3.96 24.13 -9.36
C GLU A 103 5.26 24.59 -8.67
N GLU A 104 5.19 24.94 -7.39
CA GLU A 104 6.35 25.34 -6.57
C GLU A 104 7.41 24.23 -6.48
N ILE A 105 6.97 22.97 -6.43
CA ILE A 105 7.86 21.80 -6.46
C ILE A 105 8.40 21.60 -7.87
N LEU A 106 7.54 21.69 -8.90
CA LEU A 106 7.93 21.48 -10.29
C LEU A 106 8.99 22.47 -10.78
N LYS A 107 8.95 23.73 -10.33
CA LYS A 107 9.96 24.76 -10.63
C LYS A 107 11.37 24.40 -10.17
N ASN A 108 11.47 23.50 -9.19
CA ASN A 108 12.74 23.03 -8.65
C ASN A 108 13.20 21.69 -9.26
N ILE A 109 12.48 21.16 -10.25
CA ILE A 109 12.85 19.93 -10.95
C ILE A 109 13.47 20.29 -12.30
N TYR A 110 14.42 19.48 -12.74
CA TYR A 110 14.90 19.49 -14.12
C TYR A 110 14.81 18.10 -14.74
N VAL A 111 14.67 18.07 -16.06
CA VAL A 111 14.77 16.87 -16.88
C VAL A 111 16.13 16.88 -17.55
N LYS A 112 16.88 15.81 -17.36
CA LYS A 112 18.14 15.57 -18.07
C LYS A 112 17.88 14.73 -19.30
N ASP A 113 18.26 15.30 -20.43
CA ASP A 113 18.24 14.69 -21.75
C ASP A 113 19.68 14.67 -22.30
N ASN A 114 20.30 13.49 -22.30
CA ASN A 114 21.73 13.34 -22.53
C ASN A 114 22.53 14.23 -21.55
N ASP A 115 23.34 15.17 -22.05
CA ASP A 115 24.09 16.12 -21.23
C ASP A 115 23.33 17.43 -20.97
N LEU A 116 22.18 17.63 -21.61
CA LEU A 116 21.36 18.82 -21.43
C LEU A 116 20.45 18.66 -20.22
N LYS A 117 20.42 19.68 -19.37
CA LYS A 117 19.49 19.75 -18.24
C LYS A 117 18.52 20.88 -18.47
N ILE A 118 17.26 20.51 -18.65
CA ILE A 118 16.16 21.40 -19.04
C ILE A 118 15.27 21.60 -17.82
N PRO A 119 14.90 22.84 -17.46
CA PRO A 119 13.90 23.08 -16.42
C PRO A 119 12.62 22.27 -16.68
N PHE A 120 12.08 21.62 -15.65
CA PHE A 120 10.95 20.70 -15.83
C PHE A 120 9.71 21.38 -16.41
N THR A 121 9.48 22.64 -16.04
CA THR A 121 8.39 23.49 -16.54
C THR A 121 8.50 23.80 -18.04
N GLU A 122 9.68 23.69 -18.62
CA GLU A 122 9.96 23.95 -20.02
C GLU A 122 10.00 22.66 -20.86
N PHE A 123 10.03 21.49 -20.21
CA PHE A 123 10.16 20.21 -20.90
C PHE A 123 8.82 19.73 -21.50
N SER A 124 8.81 19.52 -22.82
CA SER A 124 7.67 19.02 -23.61
C SER A 124 7.93 17.67 -24.30
N GLY A 125 9.11 17.07 -24.11
CA GLY A 125 9.52 15.84 -24.77
C GLY A 125 8.96 14.54 -24.17
N ARG A 126 9.42 13.40 -24.71
CA ARG A 126 9.12 12.06 -24.18
C ARG A 126 10.06 11.72 -23.01
N SER A 127 9.54 10.99 -22.03
CA SER A 127 10.29 10.59 -20.82
C SER A 127 11.31 9.48 -21.05
N ASN A 128 11.19 8.70 -22.14
CA ASN A 128 12.05 7.54 -22.36
C ASN A 128 13.54 7.91 -22.47
N GLY A 129 14.39 7.20 -21.71
CA GLY A 129 15.83 7.44 -21.66
C GLY A 129 16.25 8.73 -20.94
N LYS A 130 15.30 9.47 -20.34
CA LYS A 130 15.58 10.71 -19.61
C LYS A 130 15.75 10.44 -18.12
N TYR A 131 16.37 11.39 -17.44
CA TYR A 131 16.50 11.40 -15.99
C TYR A 131 15.83 12.66 -15.43
N ILE A 132 15.43 12.62 -14.18
CA ILE A 132 14.93 13.76 -13.44
C ILE A 132 15.81 14.01 -12.22
N GLY A 133 16.00 15.28 -11.88
CA GLY A 133 16.71 15.70 -10.68
C GLY A 133 16.04 16.89 -10.03
N PHE A 134 16.47 17.22 -8.81
CA PHE A 134 15.92 18.32 -8.03
C PHE A 134 17.02 19.34 -7.69
N GLY A 135 16.69 20.63 -7.75
CA GLY A 135 17.58 21.75 -7.47
C GLY A 135 18.24 22.33 -8.73
N ASN A 136 19.33 23.09 -8.52
CA ASN A 136 20.02 23.79 -9.59
C ASN A 136 20.73 22.79 -10.55
N PRO A 137 20.38 22.77 -11.85
CA PRO A 137 20.97 21.88 -12.83
C PRO A 137 22.49 21.96 -12.90
N LYS A 138 23.06 23.17 -12.75
CA LYS A 138 24.49 23.45 -12.89
C LYS A 138 25.35 22.82 -11.78
N SER A 139 24.77 22.54 -10.62
CA SER A 139 25.47 21.98 -9.45
C SER A 139 25.14 20.52 -9.16
N ALA A 140 24.24 19.90 -9.94
CA ALA A 140 23.73 18.58 -9.62
C ALA A 140 24.61 17.45 -10.19
N THR A 141 25.00 16.51 -9.34
CA THR A 141 25.73 15.29 -9.71
C THR A 141 24.77 14.15 -10.10
N ARG A 142 25.25 13.18 -10.90
CA ARG A 142 24.45 12.02 -11.34
C ARG A 142 23.86 11.21 -10.18
N SER A 143 24.53 11.16 -9.02
CA SER A 143 24.05 10.46 -7.82
C SER A 143 22.77 11.06 -7.21
N LEU A 144 22.30 12.19 -7.73
CA LEU A 144 21.09 12.90 -7.32
C LEU A 144 19.99 12.87 -8.40
N GLU A 145 20.21 12.13 -9.49
CA GLU A 145 19.28 11.97 -10.61
C GLU A 145 18.64 10.58 -10.57
N MET A 146 17.40 10.47 -11.04
CA MET A 146 16.64 9.21 -11.14
C MET A 146 16.09 9.04 -12.56
N PRO A 147 15.98 7.82 -13.11
CA PRO A 147 15.33 7.60 -14.39
C PRO A 147 13.91 8.18 -14.40
N ALA A 148 13.52 8.84 -15.50
CA ALA A 148 12.19 9.40 -15.67
C ALA A 148 11.11 8.32 -15.89
N ILE A 149 11.52 7.10 -16.26
CA ILE A 149 10.70 5.91 -16.35
C ILE A 149 11.21 4.88 -15.33
N ILE A 150 10.33 4.38 -14.46
CA ILE A 150 10.67 3.33 -13.49
C ILE A 150 9.88 2.08 -13.85
N ARG A 151 10.59 0.93 -13.95
CA ARG A 151 9.96 -0.36 -14.15
C ARG A 151 9.29 -0.84 -12.86
N LEU A 152 8.03 -1.27 -12.95
CA LEU A 152 7.25 -1.84 -11.85
C LEU A 152 7.44 -3.36 -11.79
N ASP A 153 8.70 -3.79 -11.68
CA ASP A 153 9.03 -5.19 -11.48
C ASP A 153 9.04 -5.61 -10.00
N ASP A 154 9.23 -6.90 -9.76
CA ASP A 154 9.18 -7.49 -8.41
C ASP A 154 10.16 -6.79 -7.45
N ASP A 155 11.36 -6.42 -7.92
CA ASP A 155 12.38 -5.79 -7.08
C ASP A 155 11.94 -4.39 -6.61
N ILE A 156 11.41 -3.56 -7.51
CA ILE A 156 10.90 -2.23 -7.18
C ILE A 156 9.66 -2.32 -6.29
N LEU A 157 8.71 -3.20 -6.63
CA LEU A 157 7.46 -3.33 -5.87
C LEU A 157 7.71 -3.85 -4.45
N THR A 158 8.60 -4.84 -4.29
CA THR A 158 9.02 -5.30 -2.96
C THR A 158 9.76 -4.20 -2.19
N LEU A 159 10.62 -3.40 -2.83
CA LEU A 159 11.26 -2.25 -2.17
C LEU A 159 10.22 -1.21 -1.69
N LEU A 160 9.18 -0.94 -2.49
CA LEU A 160 8.08 -0.05 -2.08
C LEU A 160 7.31 -0.61 -0.88
N GLY A 161 7.06 -1.92 -0.86
CA GLY A 161 6.46 -2.59 0.30
C GLY A 161 7.30 -2.42 1.56
N LEU A 162 8.61 -2.67 1.48
CA LEU A 162 9.54 -2.48 2.59
C LEU A 162 9.55 -1.03 3.08
N PHE A 163 9.49 -0.05 2.17
CA PHE A 163 9.41 1.36 2.54
C PHE A 163 8.12 1.69 3.30
N ILE A 164 6.97 1.14 2.91
CA ILE A 164 5.71 1.41 3.61
C ILE A 164 5.70 0.83 5.04
N GLY A 165 6.46 -0.23 5.36
CA GLY A 165 6.56 -0.73 6.74
C GLY A 165 7.74 -0.15 7.54
N ASP A 166 8.97 -0.26 7.03
CA ASP A 166 10.19 0.16 7.76
C ASP A 166 10.82 1.46 7.24
N GLY A 167 10.20 2.13 6.26
CA GLY A 167 10.76 3.32 5.61
C GLY A 167 10.45 4.65 6.29
N SER A 168 11.37 5.61 6.22
CA SER A 168 11.14 6.99 6.67
C SER A 168 11.96 7.98 5.86
N PHE A 169 11.55 9.25 5.86
CA PHE A 169 12.37 10.35 5.36
C PHE A 169 13.10 11.00 6.53
N LYS A 170 14.43 11.17 6.44
CA LYS A 170 15.20 11.99 7.37
C LYS A 170 15.83 13.15 6.63
N ASP A 171 15.54 14.37 7.09
CA ASP A 171 16.07 15.60 6.56
C ASP A 171 17.34 15.95 7.36
N PHE A 172 18.52 15.82 6.74
CA PHE A 172 19.79 16.18 7.39
C PHE A 172 20.17 17.64 7.18
N SER A 173 19.72 18.22 6.05
CA SER A 173 19.86 19.64 5.75
C SER A 173 18.80 20.05 4.72
N SER A 174 18.68 21.35 4.44
CA SER A 174 17.80 21.87 3.38
C SER A 174 18.11 21.32 1.98
N LYS A 175 19.28 20.68 1.79
CA LYS A 175 19.75 20.14 0.50
C LYS A 175 19.90 18.61 0.47
N ASN A 176 19.93 17.95 1.62
CA ASN A 176 20.17 16.50 1.73
C ASN A 176 19.00 15.82 2.44
N VAL A 177 18.24 15.05 1.67
CA VAL A 177 17.20 14.17 2.19
C VAL A 177 17.43 12.77 1.70
N TYR A 178 17.36 11.81 2.62
CA TYR A 178 17.50 10.39 2.32
C TYR A 178 16.30 9.60 2.83
N ILE A 179 16.04 8.50 2.13
CA ILE A 179 15.18 7.43 2.62
C ILE A 179 16.00 6.60 3.60
N PHE A 180 15.41 6.33 4.75
CA PHE A 180 15.91 5.36 5.72
C PHE A 180 15.02 4.13 5.70
N LEU A 181 15.63 2.95 5.72
CA LEU A 181 14.94 1.68 5.97
C LEU A 181 15.47 1.10 7.28
N SER A 182 14.61 1.00 8.29
CA SER A 182 14.98 0.48 9.62
C SER A 182 14.87 -1.06 9.66
N ILE A 183 15.79 -1.71 8.96
CA ILE A 183 15.79 -3.15 8.72
C ILE A 183 17.12 -3.76 9.17
N PRO A 184 17.14 -4.60 10.22
CA PRO A 184 18.35 -5.27 10.67
C PRO A 184 19.06 -6.02 9.54
N GLU A 185 20.38 -6.05 9.61
CA GLU A 185 21.19 -6.83 8.66
C GLU A 185 20.72 -8.29 8.66
N SER A 186 20.51 -8.82 7.46
CA SER A 186 20.14 -10.21 7.24
C SER A 186 20.69 -10.70 5.91
N GLU A 187 20.92 -12.01 5.84
CA GLU A 187 21.50 -12.67 4.69
C GLU A 187 20.70 -12.38 3.42
N GLY A 188 21.36 -11.85 2.39
CA GLY A 188 20.77 -11.55 1.08
C GLY A 188 19.92 -10.27 1.00
N LEU A 189 19.45 -9.72 2.13
CA LEU A 189 18.53 -8.56 2.11
C LEU A 189 19.21 -7.26 1.69
N ASP A 190 20.41 -6.97 2.21
CA ASP A 190 21.16 -5.77 1.82
C ASP A 190 21.56 -5.83 0.33
N SER A 191 21.87 -7.02 -0.20
CA SER A 191 22.11 -7.23 -1.63
C SER A 191 20.85 -7.02 -2.46
N PHE A 192 19.70 -7.50 -2.00
CA PHE A 192 18.41 -7.25 -2.64
C PHE A 192 18.10 -5.76 -2.68
N ILE A 193 18.19 -5.06 -1.54
CA ILE A 193 17.93 -3.62 -1.45
C ILE A 193 18.90 -2.86 -2.35
N SER A 194 20.20 -3.19 -2.34
CA SER A 194 21.20 -2.58 -3.22
C SER A 194 20.83 -2.72 -4.70
N LYS A 195 20.46 -3.93 -5.14
CA LYS A 195 20.00 -4.19 -6.50
C LYS A 195 18.76 -3.34 -6.84
N SER A 196 17.75 -3.32 -5.98
CA SER A 196 16.51 -2.56 -6.19
C SER A 196 16.74 -1.04 -6.24
N VAL A 197 17.61 -0.53 -5.36
CA VAL A 197 17.99 0.89 -5.29
C VAL A 197 18.78 1.32 -6.53
N ASN A 198 19.66 0.45 -7.06
CA ASN A 198 20.36 0.70 -8.33
C ASN A 198 19.41 0.84 -9.51
N LYS A 199 18.29 0.09 -9.55
CA LYS A 199 17.26 0.25 -10.59
C LYS A 199 16.54 1.60 -10.53
N LEU A 200 16.49 2.23 -9.34
CA LEU A 200 16.02 3.61 -9.17
C LEU A 200 17.09 4.66 -9.56
N GLY A 201 18.26 4.22 -10.04
CA GLY A 201 19.37 5.10 -10.44
C GLY A 201 20.33 5.48 -9.32
N TYR A 202 20.20 4.88 -8.13
CA TYR A 202 21.01 5.24 -6.96
C TYR A 202 22.05 4.17 -6.63
N ASN A 203 23.30 4.59 -6.47
CA ASN A 203 24.41 3.76 -6.01
C ASN A 203 24.94 4.21 -4.63
N ASN A 204 24.18 5.05 -3.92
CA ASN A 204 24.57 5.67 -2.66
C ASN A 204 23.97 4.99 -1.43
N LEU A 205 23.53 3.74 -1.55
CA LEU A 205 23.06 2.94 -0.43
C LEU A 205 24.18 2.73 0.58
N LYS A 206 23.92 3.04 1.84
CA LYS A 206 24.85 2.88 2.96
C LYS A 206 24.14 2.32 4.17
N ARG A 207 24.78 1.35 4.84
CA ARG A 207 24.38 0.95 6.18
C ARG A 207 24.95 1.94 7.19
N ILE A 208 24.07 2.52 8.00
CA ILE A 208 24.40 3.55 8.97
C ILE A 208 24.70 2.92 10.33
N ASP A 209 23.94 1.87 10.69
CA ASP A 209 24.16 1.05 11.87
C ASP A 209 23.59 -0.37 11.66
N THR A 210 23.49 -1.17 12.71
CA THR A 210 23.00 -2.56 12.66
C THR A 210 21.54 -2.70 12.21
N VAL A 211 20.79 -1.59 12.14
CA VAL A 211 19.37 -1.52 11.79
C VAL A 211 19.13 -0.61 10.59
N ASP A 212 19.70 0.57 10.53
CA ASP A 212 19.33 1.57 9.52
C ASP A 212 20.18 1.48 8.23
N LEU A 213 19.50 1.39 7.08
CA LEU A 213 20.04 1.69 5.75
C LEU A 213 19.60 3.08 5.30
N SER A 214 20.44 3.77 4.53
CA SER A 214 20.16 5.09 3.95
C SER A 214 20.51 5.14 2.48
N PHE A 215 19.64 5.72 1.65
CA PHE A 215 19.89 5.97 0.22
C PHE A 215 19.00 7.08 -0.34
N GLY A 216 19.27 7.50 -1.58
CA GLY A 216 18.37 8.32 -2.36
C GLY A 216 18.79 9.79 -2.47
N SER A 217 17.80 10.64 -2.73
CA SER A 217 17.99 12.07 -2.98
C SER A 217 16.69 12.85 -2.74
N MET A 218 16.74 14.18 -2.91
CA MET A 218 15.54 15.01 -2.85
C MET A 218 14.52 14.68 -3.95
N ILE A 219 14.94 14.35 -5.18
CA ILE A 219 13.98 13.97 -6.23
C ILE A 219 13.29 12.64 -5.91
N LEU A 220 13.97 11.71 -5.23
CA LEU A 220 13.35 10.47 -4.75
C LEU A 220 12.25 10.75 -3.73
N LYS A 221 12.52 11.63 -2.75
CA LYS A 221 11.50 12.08 -1.78
C LYS A 221 10.30 12.71 -2.48
N VAL A 222 10.53 13.60 -3.45
CA VAL A 222 9.46 14.24 -4.22
C VAL A 222 8.61 13.20 -4.94
N VAL A 223 9.23 12.20 -5.57
CA VAL A 223 8.49 11.13 -6.26
C VAL A 223 7.71 10.26 -5.30
N PHE A 224 8.27 9.89 -4.14
CA PHE A 224 7.52 9.13 -3.15
C PHE A 224 6.32 9.92 -2.60
N GLN A 225 6.48 11.23 -2.41
CA GLN A 225 5.42 12.08 -1.87
C GLN A 225 4.32 12.40 -2.88
N TYR A 226 4.68 12.76 -4.11
CA TYR A 226 3.72 13.29 -5.09
C TYR A 226 3.33 12.30 -6.17
N VAL A 227 4.19 11.33 -6.52
CA VAL A 227 3.84 10.30 -7.52
C VAL A 227 3.28 9.07 -6.82
N LEU A 228 4.01 8.51 -5.86
CA LEU A 228 3.60 7.30 -5.16
C LEU A 228 2.64 7.58 -4.00
N ASN A 229 2.58 8.81 -3.50
CA ASN A 229 1.68 9.21 -2.41
C ASN A 229 1.78 8.30 -1.16
N THR A 230 3.01 8.02 -0.72
CA THR A 230 3.28 7.05 0.35
C THR A 230 2.91 7.54 1.76
N GLY A 231 2.57 8.81 1.94
CA GLY A 231 2.50 9.47 3.26
C GLY A 231 3.88 9.82 3.84
N ARG A 232 3.92 10.50 4.99
CA ARG A 232 5.16 10.94 5.67
C ARG A 232 5.40 10.29 7.03
N THR A 233 4.34 9.91 7.71
CA THR A 233 4.28 9.40 9.09
C THR A 233 3.50 8.08 9.13
N SER A 234 3.55 7.34 10.23
CA SER A 234 2.76 6.11 10.35
C SER A 234 1.25 6.33 10.31
N GLU A 235 0.77 7.54 10.60
CA GLU A 235 -0.66 7.89 10.65
C GLU A 235 -1.25 8.21 9.27
N ASP A 236 -0.42 8.66 8.31
CA ASP A 236 -0.82 8.97 6.93
C ASP A 236 -0.21 8.02 5.90
N ARG A 237 0.62 7.06 6.32
CA ARG A 237 1.16 6.01 5.45
C ARG A 237 0.07 5.29 4.70
N SER A 238 0.23 5.21 3.39
CA SER A 238 -0.80 4.65 2.53
C SER A 238 -0.22 3.80 1.42
N VAL A 239 -0.97 2.80 0.98
CA VAL A 239 -0.62 2.02 -0.20
C VAL A 239 -0.60 2.97 -1.41
N PRO A 240 0.49 3.01 -2.20
CA PRO A 240 0.54 3.86 -3.39
C PRO A 240 -0.65 3.58 -4.32
N PRO A 241 -1.37 4.61 -4.81
CA PRO A 241 -2.56 4.41 -5.66
C PRO A 241 -2.31 3.52 -6.87
N ILE A 242 -1.10 3.57 -7.44
CA ILE A 242 -0.71 2.74 -8.58
C ILE A 242 -0.78 1.24 -8.26
N ILE A 243 -0.54 0.81 -7.01
CA ILE A 243 -0.59 -0.61 -6.61
C ILE A 243 -1.98 -1.20 -6.86
N PHE A 244 -3.04 -0.41 -6.66
CA PHE A 244 -4.42 -0.83 -6.95
C PHE A 244 -4.72 -0.94 -8.45
N SER A 245 -3.77 -0.64 -9.34
CA SER A 245 -3.93 -0.83 -10.79
C SER A 245 -3.09 -1.98 -11.32
N LEU A 246 -2.29 -2.63 -10.47
CA LEU A 246 -1.36 -3.67 -10.88
C LEU A 246 -2.00 -5.05 -10.95
N SER A 247 -1.36 -5.94 -11.71
CA SER A 247 -1.73 -7.36 -11.76
C SER A 247 -1.56 -8.05 -10.39
N LYS A 248 -2.20 -9.21 -10.20
CA LYS A 248 -2.06 -10.00 -8.96
C LYS A 248 -0.61 -10.32 -8.60
N LYS A 249 0.22 -10.62 -9.61
CA LYS A 249 1.65 -10.92 -9.44
C LYS A 249 2.39 -9.71 -8.85
N GLN A 250 2.15 -8.53 -9.41
CA GLN A 250 2.75 -7.28 -8.95
C GLN A 250 2.25 -6.86 -7.56
N ILE A 251 0.95 -7.02 -7.28
CA ILE A 251 0.39 -6.81 -5.93
C ILE A 251 1.09 -7.75 -4.93
N MET A 252 1.31 -9.02 -5.29
CA MET A 252 2.03 -9.96 -4.45
C MET A 252 3.46 -9.50 -4.15
N ALA A 253 4.20 -9.00 -5.15
CA ALA A 253 5.54 -8.47 -4.95
C ALA A 253 5.56 -7.28 -3.98
N PHE A 254 4.57 -6.38 -4.06
CA PHE A 254 4.40 -5.30 -3.09
C PHE A 254 4.11 -5.82 -1.68
N LEU A 255 3.14 -6.72 -1.54
CA LEU A 255 2.77 -7.31 -0.24
C LEU A 255 3.91 -8.10 0.39
N LYS A 256 4.74 -8.77 -0.41
CA LYS A 256 5.96 -9.46 0.05
C LYS A 256 6.86 -8.51 0.83
N GLY A 257 7.19 -7.35 0.24
CA GLY A 257 8.02 -6.35 0.93
C GLY A 257 7.36 -5.84 2.20
N LEU A 258 6.07 -5.51 2.12
CA LEU A 258 5.34 -4.96 3.25
C LEU A 258 5.24 -5.93 4.44
N TYR A 259 4.83 -7.18 4.19
CA TYR A 259 4.75 -8.21 5.23
C TYR A 259 6.12 -8.62 5.78
N SER A 260 7.19 -8.45 5.01
CA SER A 260 8.55 -8.70 5.49
C SER A 260 9.03 -7.65 6.49
N SER A 261 8.55 -6.40 6.36
CA SER A 261 8.88 -5.32 7.29
C SER A 261 8.13 -5.43 8.63
N ASP A 262 6.81 -5.28 8.60
CA ASP A 262 5.94 -5.17 9.79
C ASP A 262 5.01 -6.37 10.01
N GLY A 263 5.06 -7.37 9.14
CA GLY A 263 4.29 -8.59 9.28
C GLY A 263 4.83 -9.47 10.42
N TRP A 264 3.94 -10.27 10.99
CA TRP A 264 4.27 -11.25 12.00
C TRP A 264 3.78 -12.63 11.57
N ALA A 265 4.49 -13.68 12.01
CA ALA A 265 4.06 -15.07 11.87
C ALA A 265 4.09 -15.76 13.24
N SER A 266 3.09 -16.59 13.53
CA SER A 266 2.99 -17.32 14.79
C SER A 266 2.37 -18.71 14.57
N LYS A 267 2.90 -19.76 15.20
CA LYS A 267 2.25 -21.08 15.20
C LYS A 267 0.95 -21.00 16.02
N SER A 268 -0.17 -21.33 15.41
CA SER A 268 -1.47 -21.48 16.08
C SER A 268 -1.67 -22.90 16.63
N ASN A 269 -1.07 -23.92 16.01
CA ASN A 269 -0.87 -25.29 16.52
C ASN A 269 0.24 -25.98 15.69
N GLU A 270 0.52 -27.27 15.92
CA GLU A 270 1.62 -28.01 15.26
C GLU A 270 1.63 -27.90 13.72
N ASN A 271 0.45 -27.77 13.09
CA ASN A 271 0.30 -27.75 11.63
C ASN A 271 -0.29 -26.45 11.07
N THR A 272 -0.45 -25.41 11.90
CA THR A 272 -1.01 -24.13 11.44
C THR A 272 -0.15 -22.97 11.89
N VAL A 273 0.31 -22.19 10.92
CA VAL A 273 0.86 -20.86 11.14
C VAL A 273 -0.30 -19.85 11.07
N ARG A 274 -0.11 -18.66 11.61
CA ARG A 274 -0.91 -17.44 11.42
C ARG A 274 0.04 -16.35 10.97
N ILE A 275 -0.28 -15.71 9.86
CA ILE A 275 0.43 -14.51 9.41
C ILE A 275 -0.49 -13.35 9.71
N GLY A 276 0.06 -12.26 10.23
CA GLY A 276 -0.71 -11.04 10.34
C GLY A 276 0.10 -9.77 10.12
N TYR A 277 -0.62 -8.66 10.08
CA TYR A 277 -0.10 -7.32 9.91
C TYR A 277 -0.85 -6.37 10.83
N ASN A 278 -0.10 -5.65 11.67
CA ASN A 278 -0.68 -4.69 12.62
C ASN A 278 -0.50 -3.26 12.10
N THR A 279 -1.55 -2.46 12.14
CA THR A 279 -1.46 -1.03 11.84
C THR A 279 -2.42 -0.20 12.69
N ILE A 280 -2.01 1.02 13.03
CA ILE A 280 -2.90 2.03 13.65
C ILE A 280 -3.72 2.80 12.61
N ASN A 281 -3.35 2.69 11.33
CA ASN A 281 -3.97 3.41 10.23
C ASN A 281 -5.12 2.57 9.63
N GLU A 282 -6.36 3.01 9.89
CA GLU A 282 -7.57 2.37 9.38
C GLU A 282 -7.61 2.29 7.85
N LYS A 283 -7.15 3.34 7.15
CA LYS A 283 -7.10 3.35 5.69
C LYS A 283 -6.15 2.26 5.20
N LEU A 284 -4.95 2.17 5.77
CA LEU A 284 -3.99 1.13 5.41
C LEU A 284 -4.57 -0.27 5.68
N ALA A 285 -5.28 -0.47 6.79
CA ALA A 285 -5.95 -1.74 7.07
C ALA A 285 -7.00 -2.10 6.00
N HIS A 286 -7.81 -1.13 5.56
CA HIS A 286 -8.79 -1.36 4.49
C HIS A 286 -8.12 -1.61 3.14
N ASP A 287 -7.09 -0.84 2.80
CA ASP A 287 -6.30 -0.98 1.59
C ASP A 287 -5.70 -2.39 1.49
N LEU A 288 -5.10 -2.90 2.58
CA LEU A 288 -4.54 -4.25 2.63
C LEU A 288 -5.61 -5.33 2.57
N SER A 289 -6.74 -5.15 3.27
CA SER A 289 -7.86 -6.09 3.18
C SER A 289 -8.39 -6.20 1.76
N PHE A 290 -8.43 -5.09 1.02
CA PHE A 290 -8.81 -5.05 -0.38
C PHE A 290 -7.79 -5.76 -1.27
N LEU A 291 -6.50 -5.40 -1.19
CA LEU A 291 -5.43 -6.02 -1.99
C LEU A 291 -5.33 -7.53 -1.77
N LEU A 292 -5.45 -7.99 -0.51
CA LEU A 292 -5.49 -9.41 -0.19
C LEU A 292 -6.71 -10.08 -0.84
N SER A 293 -7.89 -9.46 -0.72
CA SER A 293 -9.12 -9.99 -1.32
C SER A 293 -9.00 -10.07 -2.84
N GLU A 294 -8.31 -9.12 -3.47
CA GLU A 294 -8.06 -9.10 -4.92
C GLU A 294 -7.19 -10.28 -5.39
N ILE A 295 -6.14 -10.62 -4.64
CA ILE A 295 -5.28 -11.77 -4.95
C ILE A 295 -5.84 -13.12 -4.48
N GLY A 296 -7.03 -13.14 -3.87
CA GLY A 296 -7.74 -14.38 -3.48
C GLY A 296 -7.70 -14.72 -2.00
N ILE A 297 -7.12 -13.87 -1.16
CA ILE A 297 -6.93 -14.07 0.27
C ILE A 297 -7.95 -13.26 1.05
N ILE A 298 -8.73 -13.89 1.92
CA ILE A 298 -9.68 -13.16 2.78
C ILE A 298 -9.08 -13.05 4.19
N PRO A 299 -8.53 -11.88 4.57
CA PRO A 299 -8.02 -11.71 5.92
C PRO A 299 -9.17 -11.52 6.92
N ASP A 300 -8.95 -12.02 8.13
CA ASP A 300 -9.70 -11.64 9.31
C ASP A 300 -9.20 -10.29 9.82
N VAL A 301 -10.08 -9.32 10.01
CA VAL A 301 -9.74 -7.97 10.49
C VAL A 301 -10.19 -7.80 11.94
N HIS A 302 -9.25 -7.77 12.86
CA HIS A 302 -9.54 -7.57 14.28
C HIS A 302 -9.19 -6.15 14.70
N LEU A 303 -10.04 -5.54 15.53
CA LEU A 303 -9.74 -4.29 16.21
C LEU A 303 -9.36 -4.62 17.65
N LYS A 304 -8.14 -4.29 18.04
CA LYS A 304 -7.58 -4.60 19.36
C LYS A 304 -7.11 -3.31 20.03
N ASP A 305 -7.20 -3.28 21.35
CA ASP A 305 -6.56 -2.24 22.13
C ASP A 305 -5.08 -2.57 22.27
N ARG A 306 -4.21 -1.68 21.79
CA ARG A 306 -2.79 -1.73 22.13
C ARG A 306 -2.67 -1.42 23.61
N THR A 307 -2.27 -2.41 24.40
CA THR A 307 -1.85 -2.19 25.77
C THR A 307 -0.70 -1.18 25.77
N ASN A 308 -0.97 0.00 26.31
CA ASN A 308 0.00 1.09 26.41
C ASN A 308 0.31 1.36 27.88
N LYS A 309 1.52 1.88 28.10
CA LYS A 309 2.04 2.35 29.38
C LYS A 309 1.17 3.49 29.93
N ASN A 310 1.08 3.58 31.25
CA ASN A 310 0.52 4.75 31.92
C ASN A 310 1.38 5.96 31.56
N ILE A 311 0.75 7.06 31.14
CA ILE A 311 1.42 8.35 30.91
C ILE A 311 0.91 9.38 31.91
N ILE A 312 1.76 10.32 32.31
CA ILE A 312 1.38 11.42 33.19
C ILE A 312 1.12 12.65 32.33
N ILE A 313 -0.10 13.19 32.38
CA ILE A 313 -0.46 14.46 31.74
C ILE A 313 -0.84 15.42 32.86
N LYS A 314 -0.04 16.49 33.05
CA LYS A 314 -0.27 17.50 34.10
C LYS A 314 -0.45 16.89 35.51
N GLY A 315 0.35 15.89 35.86
CA GLY A 315 0.27 15.19 37.15
C GLY A 315 -0.81 14.10 37.25
N ILE A 316 -1.66 13.93 36.22
CA ILE A 316 -2.71 12.91 36.19
C ILE A 316 -2.22 11.68 35.42
N PHE A 317 -2.36 10.50 36.01
CA PHE A 317 -2.14 9.23 35.33
C PHE A 317 -3.27 8.97 34.32
N VAL A 318 -2.92 8.92 33.04
CA VAL A 318 -3.84 8.64 31.94
C VAL A 318 -3.40 7.35 31.26
N ARG A 319 -4.34 6.43 31.09
CA ARG A 319 -4.15 5.23 30.27
C ARG A 319 -4.41 5.58 28.80
N LYS A 320 -3.36 5.72 28.00
CA LYS A 320 -3.50 6.01 26.56
C LYS A 320 -3.92 4.76 25.81
N VAL A 321 -5.20 4.49 25.63
CA VAL A 321 -5.66 3.38 24.79
C VAL A 321 -5.53 3.77 23.31
N GLN A 322 -4.75 3.02 22.53
CA GLN A 322 -4.65 3.19 21.07
C GLN A 322 -5.20 1.95 20.40
N LYS A 323 -6.12 2.12 19.45
CA LYS A 323 -6.67 1.01 18.67
C LYS A 323 -5.70 0.60 17.57
N ILE A 324 -5.57 -0.71 17.38
CA ILE A 324 -4.80 -1.34 16.29
C ILE A 324 -5.74 -2.22 15.48
N TYR A 325 -5.61 -2.12 14.16
CA TYR A 325 -6.11 -3.09 13.20
C TYR A 325 -5.09 -4.21 13.05
N ASP A 326 -5.53 -5.43 13.32
CA ASP A 326 -4.75 -6.66 13.17
C ASP A 326 -5.40 -7.50 12.06
N LEU A 327 -4.75 -7.51 10.89
CA LEU A 327 -5.17 -8.30 9.74
C LEU A 327 -4.50 -9.66 9.82
N GLN A 328 -5.27 -10.73 10.01
CA GLN A 328 -4.78 -12.09 10.08
C GLN A 328 -5.18 -12.88 8.84
N ILE A 329 -4.22 -13.56 8.23
CA ILE A 329 -4.45 -14.53 7.16
C ILE A 329 -4.58 -15.89 7.84
N ASN A 330 -5.68 -16.60 7.59
CA ASN A 330 -5.92 -17.88 8.27
C ASN A 330 -5.06 -19.02 7.69
N SER A 331 -5.06 -20.16 8.37
CA SER A 331 -4.18 -21.28 8.05
C SER A 331 -4.41 -21.91 6.68
N TYR A 332 -5.62 -21.79 6.11
CA TYR A 332 -5.93 -22.33 4.79
C TYR A 332 -5.33 -21.43 3.70
N GLU A 333 -5.60 -20.11 3.74
CA GLU A 333 -5.09 -19.17 2.73
C GLU A 333 -3.57 -18.96 2.81
N GLN A 334 -2.97 -19.23 3.96
CA GLN A 334 -1.51 -19.14 4.12
C GLN A 334 -0.73 -20.07 3.21
N LYS A 335 -1.26 -21.23 2.85
CA LYS A 335 -0.54 -22.14 1.95
C LYS A 335 -0.25 -21.48 0.59
N GLU A 336 -1.09 -20.54 0.18
CA GLU A 336 -0.91 -19.78 -1.06
C GLU A 336 -0.07 -18.50 -0.87
N PHE A 337 -0.03 -17.95 0.35
CA PHE A 337 0.62 -16.67 0.66
C PHE A 337 2.02 -16.83 1.24
N LEU A 338 2.18 -17.66 2.28
CA LEU A 338 3.42 -17.80 3.05
C LEU A 338 4.64 -18.09 2.16
N PRO A 339 4.61 -19.05 1.22
CA PRO A 339 5.77 -19.34 0.37
C PRO A 339 6.19 -18.18 -0.53
N LYS A 340 5.30 -17.21 -0.77
CA LYS A 340 5.54 -16.05 -1.64
C LYS A 340 6.08 -14.85 -0.87
N VAL A 341 5.88 -14.81 0.45
CA VAL A 341 6.28 -13.69 1.30
C VAL A 341 7.36 -14.05 2.32
N SER A 342 7.81 -15.30 2.34
CA SER A 342 8.69 -15.81 3.39
C SER A 342 10.15 -15.39 3.34
N ASP A 343 10.62 -14.93 2.18
CA ASP A 343 12.05 -14.76 1.88
C ASP A 343 12.77 -13.78 2.81
N PHE A 344 12.05 -12.83 3.40
CA PHE A 344 12.65 -11.77 4.22
C PHE A 344 12.01 -11.65 5.61
N TYR A 345 11.24 -12.65 6.06
CA TYR A 345 10.72 -12.61 7.43
C TYR A 345 11.86 -12.44 8.41
N LYS A 346 11.80 -11.36 9.19
CA LYS A 346 12.71 -11.11 10.30
C LYS A 346 12.79 -12.40 11.13
N LYS A 347 13.99 -13.01 11.15
CA LYS A 347 14.42 -14.13 12.02
C LYS A 347 14.31 -13.81 13.54
N LYS A 348 13.47 -12.84 13.94
CA LYS A 348 13.33 -12.38 15.33
C LYS A 348 12.45 -13.28 16.18
N ASN A 349 11.63 -14.14 15.58
CA ASN A 349 10.93 -15.19 16.30
C ASN A 349 11.18 -16.52 15.57
N LYS A 350 12.01 -17.38 16.18
CA LYS A 350 12.20 -18.78 15.77
C LYS A 350 10.84 -19.48 15.69
N ILE A 351 10.20 -19.43 14.53
CA ILE A 351 9.12 -20.33 14.16
C ILE A 351 9.14 -20.50 12.63
N LEU A 352 10.20 -21.14 12.14
CA LEU A 352 10.03 -22.19 11.12
C LEU A 352 10.55 -23.45 11.77
#